data_AF-A0A9D5W0A9-F1
#
_entry.id   AF-A0A9D5W0A9-F1
#
_cell.length_a   1.000
_cell.length_b   1.000
_cell.length_c   1.000
_cell.angle_alpha   90.00
_cell.angle_beta   90.00
_cell.angle_gamma   90.00
#
_symmetry.space_group_name_H-M   'P 1'
#
loop_
_entity.id
_entity.type
_entity.pdbx_description
1 polymer ?
#
loop_
_entity_poly.entity_id
_entity_poly.type
_entity_poly.pdbx_seq_one_letter_code
_entity_poly.pdbx_strand_id
1 'polypeptide(L)'
;MTYKINILKNAEADLNWFRKNNKVNYLKCFNLTKDLLNNPREGLGKPERLRYFSQEVYSRRVNLKDRMIYTIYEDIKEIDISSFKGHY
;
A
#
# COMPACT_ATOMS: atom_id res chain seq x y z
N MET A 1 8.02 14.42 -6.25
CA MET A 1 6.66 14.71 -6.78
C MET A 1 5.68 14.30 -5.70
N THR A 2 4.66 15.09 -5.40
CA THR A 2 3.73 14.80 -4.31
C THR A 2 2.50 14.10 -4.86
N TYR A 3 2.31 12.82 -4.57
CA TYR A 3 1.07 12.11 -4.87
C TYR A 3 0.04 12.37 -3.78
N LYS A 4 -1.23 12.48 -4.15
CA LYS A 4 -2.34 12.40 -3.21
C LYS A 4 -2.67 10.93 -2.94
N ILE A 5 -2.61 10.52 -1.69
CA ILE A 5 -2.92 9.15 -1.29
C ILE A 5 -4.36 9.08 -0.79
N ASN A 6 -5.13 8.17 -1.37
CA ASN A 6 -6.45 7.80 -0.89
C ASN A 6 -6.38 6.41 -0.24
N ILE A 7 -6.86 6.29 1.00
CA ILE A 7 -6.99 5.00 1.68
C ILE A 7 -8.43 4.53 1.50
N LEU A 8 -8.62 3.42 0.78
CA LEU A 8 -9.95 2.88 0.54
C LEU A 8 -10.50 2.18 1.79
N LYS A 9 -11.83 1.99 1.85
CA LYS A 9 -12.53 1.45 3.02
C LYS A 9 -11.97 0.11 3.53
N ASN A 10 -11.55 -0.78 2.62
CA ASN A 10 -10.96 -2.07 2.99
C ASN A 10 -9.58 -1.88 3.63
N ALA A 11 -8.73 -1.03 3.06
CA ALA A 11 -7.44 -0.69 3.64
C ALA A 11 -7.58 -0.02 5.02
N GLU A 12 -8.59 0.83 5.20
CA GLU A 12 -8.90 1.43 6.50
C GLU A 12 -9.31 0.37 7.54
N ALA A 13 -10.13 -0.61 7.16
CA ALA A 13 -10.50 -1.72 8.02
C ALA A 13 -9.28 -2.58 8.41
N ASP A 14 -8.36 -2.83 7.47
CA ASP A 14 -7.10 -3.54 7.70
C ASP A 14 -6.20 -2.80 8.70
N LEU A 15 -6.04 -1.48 8.53
CA LEU A 15 -5.29 -0.64 9.46
C LEU A 15 -5.91 -0.66 10.86
N ASN A 16 -7.23 -0.57 10.96
CA ASN A 16 -7.93 -0.66 12.25
C ASN A 16 -7.74 -2.03 12.90
N TRP A 17 -7.73 -3.11 12.13
CA TRP A 17 -7.44 -4.44 12.62
C TRP A 17 -6.00 -4.54 13.15
N PHE A 18 -4.99 -4.08 12.39
CA PHE A 18 -3.61 -4.07 12.86
C PHE A 18 -3.41 -3.19 14.08
N ARG A 19 -4.05 -2.01 14.14
CA ARG A 19 -3.97 -1.12 15.30
C ARG A 19 -4.42 -1.81 16.59
N LYS A 20 -5.43 -2.68 16.52
CA LYS A 20 -5.96 -3.45 17.66
C LYS A 20 -5.14 -4.70 17.97
N ASN A 21 -4.67 -5.43 16.95
CA ASN A 21 -4.13 -6.79 17.11
C ASN A 21 -2.61 -6.88 16.96
N ASN A 22 -1.98 -5.99 16.21
CA ASN A 22 -0.54 -6.03 15.93
C ASN A 22 0.01 -4.63 15.60
N LYS A 23 0.44 -3.92 16.64
CA LYS A 23 1.00 -2.56 16.55
C LYS A 23 2.26 -2.48 15.68
N VAL A 24 3.06 -3.54 15.62
CA VAL A 24 4.28 -3.58 14.78
C VAL A 24 3.90 -3.50 13.31
N ASN A 25 2.94 -4.30 12.87
CA ASN A 25 2.46 -4.26 11.48
C ASN A 25 1.75 -2.94 11.16
N TYR A 26 1.00 -2.38 12.12
CA TYR A 26 0.39 -1.05 11.93
C TYR A 26 1.44 0.04 11.65
N LEU A 27 2.52 0.09 12.43
CA LEU A 27 3.63 1.02 12.20
C LEU A 27 4.35 0.75 10.87
N LYS A 28 4.46 -0.53 10.48
CA LYS A 28 5.03 -0.91 9.18
C LYS A 28 4.19 -0.38 8.02
N CYS A 29 2.87 -0.51 8.07
CA CYS A 29 1.96 0.05 7.08
C CYS A 29 2.13 1.57 6.96
N PHE A 30 2.20 2.28 8.10
CA PHE A 30 2.43 3.73 8.11
C PHE A 30 3.76 4.11 7.43
N ASN A 31 4.84 3.39 7.72
CA ASN A 31 6.14 3.63 7.08
C ASN A 31 6.11 3.36 5.57
N LEU A 32 5.38 2.33 5.13
CA LEU A 32 5.18 2.06 3.70
C LEU A 32 4.42 3.20 3.02
N THR A 33 3.32 3.68 3.62
CA THR A 33 2.53 4.81 3.10
C THR A 33 3.36 6.09 3.03
N LYS A 34 4.24 6.34 4.00
CA LYS A 34 5.13 7.51 3.98
C LYS A 34 6.16 7.44 2.85
N ASP A 35 6.76 6.27 2.63
CA ASP A 35 7.72 6.06 1.53
C ASP A 35 7.03 6.14 0.15
N LEU A 36 5.78 5.67 0.07
CA LEU A 36 4.96 5.68 -1.14
C LEU A 36 4.78 7.09 -1.75
N LEU A 37 4.76 8.14 -0.91
CA LEU A 37 4.63 9.53 -1.36
C LEU A 37 5.76 9.97 -2.30
N ASN A 38 6.97 9.45 -2.11
CA ASN A 38 8.15 9.85 -2.87
C ASN A 38 8.58 8.78 -3.88
N ASN A 39 8.47 7.50 -3.48
CA ASN A 39 9.06 6.39 -4.20
C ASN A 39 7.98 5.37 -4.60
N PRO A 40 6.90 5.71 -5.33
CA PRO A 40 5.76 4.80 -5.46
C PRO A 40 6.08 3.49 -6.18
N ARG A 41 7.13 3.44 -6.99
CA ARG A 41 7.54 2.25 -7.76
C ARG A 41 8.74 1.50 -7.16
N GLU A 42 9.35 2.03 -6.10
CA GLU A 42 10.57 1.49 -5.49
C GLU A 42 10.61 1.72 -3.96
N GLY A 43 11.73 1.39 -3.31
CA GLY A 43 11.90 1.61 -1.88
C GLY A 43 11.34 0.49 -0.99
N LEU A 44 10.67 0.88 0.10
CA LEU A 44 10.36 -0.03 1.20
C LEU A 44 9.33 -1.09 0.82
N GLY A 45 9.51 -2.29 1.38
CA GLY A 45 8.57 -3.40 1.22
C GLY A 45 8.72 -4.14 -0.10
N LYS A 46 9.80 -3.96 -0.86
CA LYS A 46 10.04 -4.65 -2.15
C LYS A 46 8.84 -4.51 -3.10
N PRO A 47 8.61 -3.32 -3.67
CA PRO A 47 7.49 -3.10 -4.57
C PRO A 47 7.56 -4.03 -5.78
N GLU A 48 6.44 -4.67 -6.09
CA GLU A 48 6.30 -5.62 -7.19
C GLU A 48 5.10 -5.19 -8.06
N ARG A 49 5.34 -4.95 -9.37
CA ARG A 49 4.28 -4.59 -10.33
C ARG A 49 3.45 -5.82 -10.66
N LEU A 50 2.14 -5.74 -10.48
CA LEU A 50 1.22 -6.82 -10.83
C LEU A 50 0.85 -6.76 -12.31
N ARG A 51 1.06 -7.86 -13.03
CA ARG A 51 0.96 -7.90 -14.49
C ARG A 51 -0.45 -8.10 -15.04
N TYR A 52 -1.38 -8.55 -14.22
CA TYR A 52 -2.75 -8.89 -14.65
C TYR A 52 -3.72 -7.71 -14.63
N PHE A 53 -3.26 -6.52 -14.25
CA PHE A 53 -4.07 -5.30 -14.21
C PHE A 53 -3.67 -4.37 -15.35
N SER A 54 -4.67 -3.79 -16.03
CA SER A 54 -4.43 -2.74 -17.03
C SER A 54 -3.90 -1.46 -16.38
N GLN A 55 -4.32 -1.17 -15.14
CA GLN A 55 -3.79 -0.08 -14.33
C GLN A 55 -2.42 -0.40 -13.72
N GLU A 56 -1.78 0.65 -13.22
CA GLU A 56 -0.50 0.54 -12.53
C GLU A 56 -0.66 0.07 -11.09
N VAL A 57 -0.89 -1.24 -10.93
CA VAL A 57 -1.08 -1.87 -9.63
C VAL A 57 0.22 -2.48 -9.11
N TYR A 58 0.54 -2.19 -7.86
CA TYR A 58 1.71 -2.66 -7.15
C TYR A 58 1.36 -3.33 -5.83
N SER A 59 2.26 -4.22 -5.41
CA SER A 59 2.28 -4.91 -4.14
C SER A 59 3.52 -4.53 -3.35
N ARG A 60 3.40 -4.26 -2.05
CA ARG A 60 4.53 -4.16 -1.11
C ARG A 60 4.33 -5.10 0.07
N ARG A 61 5.41 -5.66 0.59
CA ARG A 61 5.42 -6.55 1.76
C ARG A 61 5.26 -5.75 3.06
N VAL A 62 4.15 -6.00 3.75
CA VAL A 62 3.95 -5.57 5.14
C VAL A 62 4.71 -6.53 6.06
N ASN A 63 4.48 -7.83 5.87
CA ASN A 63 5.22 -8.89 6.55
C ASN A 63 5.37 -10.10 5.60
N LEU A 64 5.72 -11.30 6.11
CA LEU A 64 5.83 -12.50 5.27
C LEU A 64 4.52 -12.85 4.58
N LYS A 65 3.41 -12.68 5.30
CA LYS A 65 2.03 -12.95 4.87
C LYS A 65 1.42 -11.76 4.13
N ASP A 66 1.28 -10.64 4.81
CA ASP A 66 0.43 -9.55 4.36
C ASP A 66 1.11 -8.63 3.33
N ARG A 67 0.29 -8.05 2.43
CA ARG A 67 0.72 -7.10 1.41
C ARG A 67 -0.07 -5.79 1.50
N MET A 68 0.59 -4.69 1.15
CA MET A 68 -0.04 -3.42 0.82
C MET A 68 -0.26 -3.38 -0.69
N ILE A 69 -1.52 -3.22 -1.10
CA ILE A 69 -1.94 -3.18 -2.50
C ILE A 69 -2.26 -1.74 -2.84
N TYR A 70 -1.72 -1.22 -3.93
CA TYR A 70 -2.06 0.12 -4.37
C TYR A 70 -2.02 0.27 -5.89
N THR A 71 -2.80 1.23 -6.38
CA THR A 71 -2.89 1.60 -7.79
C THR A 71 -2.38 3.02 -7.96
N ILE A 72 -1.48 3.24 -8.91
CA ILE A 72 -0.96 4.57 -9.26
C ILE A 72 -1.77 5.10 -10.44
N TYR A 73 -2.31 6.31 -10.30
CA TYR A 73 -2.91 7.08 -11.38
C TYR A 73 -1.97 8.25 -11.72
N GLU A 74 -1.08 8.00 -12.67
CA GLU A 74 0.01 8.94 -13.00
C GLU A 74 -0.51 10.29 -13.53
N ASP A 75 -1.57 10.26 -14.35
CA ASP A 75 -2.15 11.45 -14.99
C ASP A 75 -2.67 12.48 -13.99
N ILE A 76 -3.26 12.02 -12.89
CA ILE A 76 -3.84 12.85 -11.83
C ILE A 76 -2.98 12.90 -10.55
N LYS A 77 -1.82 12.22 -10.55
CA LYS A 77 -0.93 12.10 -9.39
C LYS A 77 -1.65 11.61 -8.13
N GLU A 78 -2.52 10.61 -8.28
CA GLU A 78 -3.21 9.96 -7.17
C GLU A 78 -2.73 8.51 -6.98
N ILE A 79 -2.79 8.03 -5.73
CA ILE A 79 -2.53 6.64 -5.39
C ILE A 79 -3.66 6.14 -4.49
N ASP A 80 -4.34 5.09 -4.93
CA ASP A 80 -5.34 4.40 -4.12
C ASP A 80 -4.72 3.19 -3.45
N ILE A 81 -4.76 3.14 -2.12
CA ILE A 81 -4.39 1.95 -1.34
C ILE A 81 -5.66 1.13 -1.08
N SER A 82 -5.72 -0.09 -1.62
CA SER A 82 -6.92 -0.93 -1.55
C SER A 82 -6.90 -1.95 -0.42
N SER A 83 -5.72 -2.36 0.06
CA SER A 83 -5.59 -3.27 1.21
C SER A 83 -4.21 -3.19 1.86
N PHE A 84 -4.13 -3.58 3.13
CA PHE A 84 -2.88 -3.81 3.87
C PHE A 84 -2.73 -5.25 4.39
N LYS A 85 -3.75 -6.10 4.23
CA LYS A 85 -3.85 -7.39 4.90
C LYS A 85 -4.34 -8.48 3.94
N GLY A 86 -3.72 -9.65 4.00
CA GLY A 86 -3.98 -10.76 3.08
C GLY A 86 -2.91 -10.94 2.01
N HIS A 87 -3.13 -11.96 1.18
CA HIS A 87 -2.32 -12.31 0.01
C HIS A 87 -3.13 -12.02 -1.26
N TYR A 88 -2.41 -11.72 -2.34
CA TYR A 88 -2.94 -11.90 -3.69
C TYR A 88 -2.92 -13.38 -4.05
#